data_AF-A0A1C5C4V3-F1
#
_entry.id   AF-A0A1C5C4V3-F1
#
_cell.length_a   1.000
_cell.length_b   1.000
_cell.length_c   1.000
_cell.angle_alpha   90.00
_cell.angle_beta   90.00
_cell.angle_gamma   90.00
#
_symmetry.space_group_name_H-M   'P 1'
#
loop_
_entity.id
_entity.type
_entity.pdbx_description
1 polymer ?
#
loop_
_entity_poly.entity_id
_entity_poly.type
_entity_poly.pdbx_seq_one_letter_code
_entity_poly.pdbx_strand_id
1 'polypeptide(L)'
;MRRLPTTDILWASPICTEISPAGGTRRSTQDDQIGIGDDYEPADPESFVRTRATAYDVMRAAEVHYYKAILCENVTEFATDWRLFQWWRQGIELLGYNSQIVSVSSAHVGGKDNEHAPSGATASTSSSPAPASGSPT
;
A
#
# COMPACT_ATOMS: atom_id res chain seq x y z
N MET A 1 -4.07 22.48 -3.53
CA MET A 1 -4.04 22.09 -4.97
C MET A 1 -3.79 23.27 -5.91
N ARG A 2 -4.70 24.25 -6.11
CA ARG A 2 -4.53 25.34 -7.11
C ARG A 2 -3.30 26.26 -6.98
N ARG A 3 -2.65 26.28 -5.81
CA ARG A 3 -1.44 27.10 -5.57
C ARG A 3 -0.13 26.35 -5.85
N LEU A 4 -0.20 25.05 -6.13
CA LEU A 4 0.96 24.24 -6.49
C LEU A 4 1.25 24.42 -7.99
N PRO A 5 2.51 24.34 -8.43
CA PRO A 5 2.84 24.37 -9.84
C PRO A 5 2.22 23.17 -10.57
N THR A 6 1.97 23.35 -11.88
CA THR A 6 1.56 22.26 -12.75
C THR A 6 2.73 21.31 -12.97
N THR A 7 2.45 20.01 -12.98
CA THR A 7 3.42 18.95 -13.28
C THR A 7 2.77 17.92 -14.19
N ASP A 8 3.58 17.09 -14.84
CA ASP A 8 3.09 16.08 -15.76
C ASP A 8 2.51 14.84 -15.06
N ILE A 9 3.06 14.46 -13.91
CA ILE A 9 2.75 13.20 -13.22
C ILE A 9 2.47 13.49 -11.75
N LEU A 10 1.41 12.90 -11.23
CA LEU A 10 1.15 12.82 -9.80
C LEU A 10 1.60 11.47 -9.26
N TRP A 11 2.46 11.50 -8.24
CA TRP A 11 2.79 10.35 -7.40
C TRP A 11 2.15 10.58 -6.02
N ALA A 12 1.25 9.69 -5.60
CA ALA A 12 0.46 9.86 -4.39
C ALA A 12 0.51 8.61 -3.51
N SER A 13 0.81 8.82 -2.23
CA SER A 13 0.77 7.77 -1.21
C SER A 13 -0.22 8.20 -0.12
N PRO A 14 -1.54 7.97 -0.30
CA PRO A 14 -2.51 8.21 0.76
C PRO A 14 -2.07 7.48 2.02
N ILE A 15 -2.36 8.04 3.19
CA ILE A 15 -1.90 7.42 4.43
C ILE A 15 -2.46 6.01 4.55
N CYS A 16 -1.66 5.08 5.07
CA CYS A 16 -2.07 3.69 5.23
C CYS A 16 -2.16 3.28 6.72
N THR A 17 -1.89 4.19 7.65
CA THR A 17 -1.75 3.84 9.09
C THR A 17 -3.05 3.30 9.71
N GLU A 18 -4.20 3.78 9.24
CA GLU A 18 -5.52 3.37 9.77
C GLU A 18 -6.01 2.03 9.21
N ILE A 19 -5.44 1.61 8.08
CA ILE A 19 -5.92 0.50 7.26
C ILE A 19 -4.90 -0.64 7.16
N SER A 20 -3.63 -0.34 7.41
CA SER A 20 -2.55 -1.31 7.36
C SER A 20 -2.67 -2.36 8.46
N PRO A 21 -2.37 -3.64 8.16
CA PRO A 21 -2.21 -4.68 9.18
C PRO A 21 -1.25 -4.31 10.30
N ALA A 22 -0.22 -3.52 9.98
CA ALA A 22 0.80 -3.08 10.92
C ALA A 22 0.37 -1.87 11.77
N GLY A 23 -0.78 -1.26 11.48
CA GLY A 23 -1.28 -0.05 12.13
C GLY A 23 -1.79 -0.24 13.57
N GLY A 24 -1.80 -1.47 14.09
CA GLY A 24 -2.19 -1.77 15.47
C GLY A 24 -3.70 -1.74 15.74
N THR A 25 -4.53 -1.29 14.79
CA THR A 25 -5.99 -1.44 14.86
C THR A 25 -6.32 -2.92 14.72
N ARG A 26 -6.66 -3.56 15.85
CA ARG A 26 -6.98 -4.98 15.92
C ARG A 26 -8.24 -5.22 15.08
N ARG A 27 -8.07 -5.75 13.87
CA ARG A 27 -9.18 -6.38 13.14
C ARG A 27 -9.75 -7.45 14.06
N SER A 28 -11.06 -7.47 14.27
CA SER A 28 -11.71 -8.65 14.83
C SER A 28 -11.43 -9.78 13.85
N THR A 29 -10.47 -10.64 14.19
CA THR A 29 -10.22 -11.91 13.53
C THR A 29 -11.52 -12.68 13.53
N GLN A 30 -12.17 -12.76 12.37
CA GLN A 30 -13.06 -13.88 12.10
C GLN A 30 -12.18 -14.96 11.45
N ASP A 31 -11.99 -16.02 12.22
CA ASP A 31 -11.13 -17.17 12.01
C ASP A 31 -11.12 -17.71 10.57
N ASP A 32 -9.95 -18.19 10.15
CA ASP A 32 -9.66 -19.48 9.49
C ASP A 32 -10.83 -20.39 9.09
N GLN A 33 -11.83 -19.90 8.35
CA GLN A 33 -12.83 -20.76 7.70
C GLN A 33 -13.02 -20.38 6.25
N ILE A 34 -12.56 -21.29 5.39
CA ILE A 34 -13.08 -21.50 4.04
C ILE A 34 -14.58 -21.84 4.21
N GLY A 35 -15.41 -20.81 4.23
CA GLY A 35 -16.86 -20.91 4.36
C GLY A 35 -17.53 -19.92 3.42
N ILE A 36 -18.33 -20.42 2.49
CA ILE A 36 -19.24 -19.61 1.68
C ILE A 36 -20.27 -18.99 2.64
N GLY A 37 -20.15 -17.71 2.93
CA GLY A 37 -21.08 -16.96 3.79
C GLY A 37 -20.81 -15.46 3.72
N ASP A 38 -21.88 -14.69 3.50
CA ASP A 38 -21.92 -13.23 3.26
C ASP A 38 -21.56 -12.34 4.48
N ASP A 39 -20.79 -12.84 5.44
CA ASP A 39 -20.51 -12.13 6.70
C ASP A 39 -19.16 -11.40 6.67
N TYR A 40 -18.98 -10.50 5.69
CA TYR A 40 -17.89 -9.52 5.72
C TYR A 40 -18.34 -8.34 6.59
N GLU A 41 -17.87 -8.26 7.83
CA GLU A 41 -18.03 -7.05 8.67
C GLU A 41 -16.93 -6.04 8.35
N PRO A 42 -17.26 -4.90 7.69
CA PRO A 42 -16.27 -3.89 7.36
C PRO A 42 -15.68 -3.29 8.64
N ALA A 43 -14.41 -2.91 8.59
CA ALA A 43 -13.78 -2.14 9.66
C ALA A 43 -14.59 -0.87 9.98
N ASP A 44 -14.57 -0.46 11.26
CA ASP A 44 -15.31 0.69 11.79
C ASP A 44 -15.19 1.90 10.84
N PRO A 45 -16.31 2.44 10.30
CA PRO A 45 -16.30 3.57 9.39
C PRO A 45 -15.56 4.82 9.94
N GLU A 46 -15.45 4.96 11.26
CA GLU A 46 -14.72 6.04 11.92
C GLU A 46 -13.20 5.85 11.82
N SER A 47 -12.71 4.61 11.69
CA SER A 47 -11.28 4.32 11.60
C SER A 47 -10.63 4.80 10.30
N PHE A 48 -11.38 5.07 9.23
CA PHE A 48 -10.82 5.42 7.89
C PHE A 48 -10.80 6.92 7.58
N VAL A 49 -11.09 7.79 8.55
CA VAL A 49 -11.34 9.22 8.27
C VAL A 49 -10.16 9.89 7.59
N ARG A 50 -8.92 9.68 8.06
CA ARG A 50 -7.73 10.37 7.52
C ARG A 50 -7.26 9.72 6.22
N THR A 51 -7.38 8.40 6.12
CA THR A 51 -7.12 7.63 4.89
C THR A 51 -8.02 8.12 3.77
N ARG A 52 -9.33 8.26 4.01
CA ARG A 52 -10.28 8.83 3.05
C ARG A 52 -9.94 10.26 2.68
N ALA A 53 -9.63 11.11 3.67
CA ALA A 53 -9.31 12.51 3.41
C ALA A 53 -8.13 12.64 2.43
N THR A 54 -7.04 11.90 2.67
CA THR A 54 -5.86 11.93 1.79
C THR A 54 -6.10 11.25 0.43
N ALA A 55 -6.95 10.20 0.37
CA ALA A 55 -7.38 9.63 -0.90
C ALA A 55 -8.22 10.63 -1.73
N TYR A 56 -9.07 11.43 -1.10
CA TYR A 56 -9.86 12.46 -1.79
C TYR A 56 -9.01 13.60 -2.32
N ASP A 57 -7.89 13.90 -1.65
CA ASP A 57 -6.92 14.86 -2.17
C ASP A 57 -6.30 14.43 -3.51
N VAL A 58 -6.22 13.13 -3.81
CA VAL A 58 -5.80 12.61 -5.12
C VAL A 58 -6.78 13.06 -6.22
N MET A 59 -8.09 12.84 -6.02
CA MET A 59 -9.12 13.27 -6.96
C MET A 59 -9.11 14.80 -7.11
N ARG A 60 -9.00 15.53 -5.99
CA ARG A 60 -8.93 16.99 -6.00
C ARG A 60 -7.71 17.50 -6.77
N ALA A 61 -6.57 16.84 -6.67
CA ALA A 61 -5.38 17.19 -7.41
C ALA A 61 -5.57 16.91 -8.91
N ALA A 62 -6.14 15.75 -9.26
CA ALA A 62 -6.43 15.35 -10.63
C ALA A 62 -7.40 16.31 -11.34
N GLU A 63 -8.47 16.73 -10.66
CA GLU A 63 -9.46 17.70 -11.16
C GLU A 63 -8.85 19.08 -11.45
N VAL A 64 -7.86 19.50 -10.66
CA VAL A 64 -7.23 20.82 -10.80
C VAL A 64 -6.15 20.82 -11.87
N HIS A 65 -5.33 19.77 -11.94
CA HIS A 65 -4.08 19.79 -12.69
C HIS A 65 -4.07 18.93 -13.95
N TYR A 66 -5.05 18.05 -14.14
CA TYR A 66 -5.17 17.19 -15.33
C TYR A 66 -3.83 16.52 -15.71
N TYR A 67 -3.22 15.83 -14.75
CA TYR A 67 -1.96 15.12 -14.94
C TYR A 67 -2.01 14.16 -16.14
N LYS A 68 -0.89 13.96 -16.82
CA LYS A 68 -0.76 12.95 -17.89
C LYS A 68 -0.86 11.54 -17.32
N ALA A 69 -0.41 11.33 -16.08
CA ALA A 69 -0.52 10.06 -15.37
C ALA A 69 -0.61 10.28 -13.85
N ILE A 70 -1.27 9.35 -13.17
CA ILE A 70 -1.38 9.30 -11.70
C ILE A 70 -0.90 7.92 -11.25
N LEU A 71 0.09 7.91 -10.36
CA LEU A 71 0.54 6.72 -9.64
C LEU A 71 0.07 6.87 -8.20
N CYS A 72 -0.68 5.88 -7.72
CA CYS A 72 -1.19 5.86 -6.36
C CYS A 72 -0.83 4.52 -5.71
N GLU A 73 0.03 4.54 -4.69
CA GLU A 73 0.38 3.34 -3.93
C GLU A 73 -0.25 3.31 -2.53
N ASN A 74 -0.58 2.10 -2.08
CA ASN A 74 -1.03 1.82 -0.72
C ASN A 74 -0.86 0.32 -0.41
N VAL A 75 -1.24 -0.11 0.80
CA VAL A 75 -1.38 -1.53 1.17
C VAL A 75 -2.56 -2.18 0.44
N THR A 76 -2.60 -3.51 0.39
CA THR A 76 -3.68 -4.25 -0.32
C THR A 76 -5.05 -3.98 0.29
N GLU A 77 -5.10 -3.80 1.61
CA GLU A 77 -6.31 -3.48 2.36
C GLU A 77 -6.97 -2.18 1.91
N PHE A 78 -6.23 -1.25 1.28
CA PHE A 78 -6.80 -0.06 0.65
C PHE A 78 -7.82 -0.37 -0.44
N ALA A 79 -7.59 -1.45 -1.18
CA ALA A 79 -8.51 -1.90 -2.22
C ALA A 79 -9.56 -2.89 -1.70
N THR A 80 -9.25 -3.69 -0.67
CA THR A 80 -10.13 -4.76 -0.20
C THR A 80 -11.03 -4.35 0.96
N ASP A 81 -10.55 -3.49 1.85
CA ASP A 81 -11.21 -3.21 3.14
C ASP A 81 -11.92 -1.87 3.16
N TRP A 82 -11.52 -0.94 2.29
CA TRP A 82 -12.21 0.34 2.18
C TRP A 82 -13.48 0.24 1.34
N ARG A 83 -14.65 0.28 2.01
CA ARG A 83 -15.99 0.21 1.37
C ARG A 83 -16.22 1.17 0.19
N LEU A 84 -15.60 2.36 0.19
CA LEU A 84 -15.78 3.35 -0.89
C LEU A 84 -14.67 3.30 -1.95
N PHE A 85 -13.76 2.32 -1.89
CA PHE A 85 -12.66 2.22 -2.83
C PHE A 85 -13.12 2.19 -4.29
N GLN A 86 -14.13 1.38 -4.61
CA GLN A 86 -14.67 1.30 -5.98
C GLN A 86 -15.28 2.63 -6.44
N TRP A 87 -16.00 3.33 -5.55
CA TRP A 87 -16.54 4.65 -5.87
C TRP A 87 -15.43 5.68 -6.11
N TRP A 88 -14.41 5.68 -5.27
CA TRP A 88 -13.26 6.57 -5.42
C TRP A 88 -12.49 6.30 -6.73
N ARG A 89 -12.26 5.02 -7.06
CA ARG A 89 -11.64 4.60 -8.32
C ARG A 89 -12.46 5.04 -9.53
N GLN A 90 -13.79 4.82 -9.50
CA GLN A 90 -14.69 5.32 -10.53
C GLN A 90 -14.65 6.84 -10.65
N GLY A 91 -14.50 7.57 -9.54
CA GLY A 91 -14.30 9.02 -9.54
C GLY A 91 -13.07 9.45 -10.35
N ILE A 92 -11.95 8.72 -10.21
CA ILE A 92 -10.75 8.95 -11.04
C ILE A 92 -11.03 8.63 -12.52
N GLU A 93 -11.76 7.55 -12.81
CA GLU A 93 -12.12 7.18 -14.18
C GLU A 93 -13.05 8.21 -14.85
N LEU A 94 -13.99 8.78 -14.09
CA LEU A 94 -14.87 9.87 -14.55
C LEU A 94 -14.11 11.15 -14.90
N LEU A 95 -12.90 11.36 -14.35
CA LEU A 95 -12.01 12.45 -14.75
C LEU A 95 -11.26 12.19 -16.07
N GLY A 96 -11.52 11.05 -16.73
CA GLY A 96 -10.96 10.69 -18.04
C GLY A 96 -9.74 9.76 -18.00
N TYR A 97 -9.41 9.20 -16.85
CA TYR A 97 -8.29 8.26 -16.71
C TYR A 97 -8.73 6.82 -16.95
N ASN A 98 -7.84 6.01 -17.53
CA ASN A 98 -7.97 4.56 -17.51
C ASN A 98 -7.22 4.04 -16.28
N SER A 99 -7.91 3.31 -15.40
CA SER A 99 -7.30 2.86 -14.14
C SER A 99 -6.96 1.37 -14.17
N GLN A 100 -5.80 1.01 -13.62
CA GLN A 100 -5.36 -0.36 -13.43
C GLN A 100 -4.90 -0.54 -11.97
N ILE A 101 -5.25 -1.68 -11.37
CA ILE A 101 -4.81 -2.04 -10.02
C ILE A 101 -3.74 -3.12 -10.17
N VAL A 102 -2.59 -2.91 -9.53
CA VAL A 102 -1.50 -3.88 -9.47
C VAL A 102 -1.11 -4.05 -8.01
N SER A 103 -1.03 -5.31 -7.55
CA SER A 103 -0.45 -5.65 -6.26
C SER A 103 0.88 -6.36 -6.49
N VAL A 104 1.94 -5.85 -5.87
CA VAL A 104 3.31 -6.34 -6.07
C VAL A 104 3.98 -6.50 -4.71
N SER A 105 4.61 -7.66 -4.51
CA SER A 105 5.51 -7.89 -3.38
C SER A 105 6.93 -7.47 -3.76
N SER A 106 7.56 -6.63 -2.93
CA SER A 106 8.95 -6.18 -3.14
C SER A 106 9.95 -7.33 -3.11
N ALA A 107 9.62 -8.46 -2.49
CA ALA A 107 10.45 -9.66 -2.55
C ALA A 107 10.70 -10.16 -3.99
N HIS A 108 9.77 -9.86 -4.90
CA HIS A 108 9.87 -10.25 -6.31
C HIS A 108 10.36 -9.12 -7.22
N VAL A 109 10.60 -7.91 -6.66
CA VAL A 109 11.05 -6.73 -7.42
C VAL A 109 12.49 -6.43 -7.03
N GLY A 110 13.40 -7.03 -7.78
CA GLY A 110 14.84 -6.86 -7.64
C GLY A 110 15.53 -7.21 -8.95
N GLY A 111 16.83 -6.95 -9.01
CA GLY A 111 17.65 -7.18 -10.18
C GLY A 111 19.13 -7.11 -9.84
N LYS A 112 19.99 -7.18 -10.86
CA LYS A 112 21.45 -7.20 -10.69
C LYS A 112 21.98 -6.02 -9.85
N ASP A 113 21.34 -4.86 -9.98
CA ASP A 113 21.73 -3.61 -9.31
C ASP A 113 20.77 -3.21 -8.18
N ASN A 114 19.79 -4.06 -7.82
CA ASN A 114 18.83 -3.82 -6.74
C ASN A 114 18.49 -5.13 -6.04
N GLU A 115 19.06 -5.35 -4.86
CA GLU A 115 18.81 -6.57 -4.09
C GLU A 115 17.32 -6.75 -3.81
N HIS A 116 16.85 -7.99 -3.89
CA HIS A 116 15.47 -8.34 -3.57
C HIS A 116 15.22 -8.10 -2.08
N ALA A 117 14.06 -7.50 -1.76
CA ALA A 117 13.65 -7.38 -0.37
C ALA A 117 13.48 -8.78 0.25
N PRO A 118 13.87 -8.98 1.52
CA PRO A 118 13.72 -10.29 2.16
C PRO A 118 12.25 -10.71 2.18
N SER A 119 12.00 -11.96 1.76
CA SER A 119 10.69 -12.60 1.81
C SER A 119 10.29 -12.89 3.26
N GLY A 120 9.77 -11.89 3.96
CA GLY A 120 9.40 -11.96 5.37
C GLY A 120 10.52 -11.44 6.27
N ALA A 121 10.29 -10.29 6.90
CA ALA A 121 11.24 -9.69 7.83
C ALA A 121 11.49 -10.62 9.04
N THR A 122 12.61 -11.36 9.01
CA THR A 122 13.37 -11.74 10.21
C THR A 122 14.85 -11.58 9.88
N ALA A 123 15.38 -10.37 10.11
CA ALA A 123 16.81 -10.17 10.16
C ALA A 123 17.33 -10.67 11.52
N SER A 124 17.84 -11.90 11.56
CA SER A 124 18.75 -12.34 12.60
C SER A 124 20.03 -12.85 11.95
N THR A 125 20.89 -11.92 11.53
CA THR A 125 22.30 -12.24 11.28
C THR A 125 22.96 -12.51 12.63
N SER A 126 23.07 -13.78 13.01
CA SER A 126 24.09 -14.20 13.96
C SER A 126 25.40 -14.33 13.19
N SER A 127 26.35 -13.44 13.47
CA SER A 127 27.74 -13.63 13.05
C SER A 127 28.38 -14.64 14.02
N SER A 128 28.77 -15.81 13.51
CA SER A 128 29.74 -16.66 14.23
C SER A 128 31.14 -16.05 14.08
N PRO A 129 31.97 -16.04 15.13
CA PRO A 129 33.33 -15.56 15.03
C PRO A 129 34.15 -16.47 14.11
N ALA A 130 35.01 -15.87 13.28
CA ALA A 130 35.93 -16.58 12.41
C ALA A 130 36.82 -17.55 13.21
N PRO A 131 37.13 -18.75 12.69
CA PRO A 131 38.05 -19.66 13.35
C PRO A 131 39.46 -19.07 13.37
N ALA A 132 40.08 -19.08 14.55
CA ALA A 132 41.48 -18.71 14.73
C ALA A 132 42.37 -19.65 13.90
N SER A 133 43.13 -19.09 12.97
CA SER A 133 44.19 -19.80 12.26
C SER A 133 45.42 -19.87 13.17
N GLY A 134 45.83 -21.09 13.53
CA GLY A 134 47.07 -21.38 14.26
C GLY A 134 47.66 -22.70 13.79
N SER A 135 48.84 -22.61 13.19
CA SER A 135 49.52 -23.60 12.35
C SER A 135 50.09 -24.84 13.07
N PRO A 136 50.41 -25.93 12.35
CA PRO A 136 51.07 -27.11 12.90
C PRO A 136 52.59 -26.91 13.04
N THR A 137 53.16 -27.49 14.10
CA THR A 137 54.58 -27.85 14.22
C THR A 137 54.75 -29.35 14.14
#